data_AF-A0A242W836-F1
#
_entry.id   AF-A0A242W836-F1
#
_cell.length_a   1.000
_cell.length_b   1.000
_cell.length_c   1.000
_cell.angle_alpha   90.00
_cell.angle_beta   90.00
_cell.angle_gamma   90.00
#
_symmetry.space_group_name_H-M   'P 1'
#
loop_
_entity.id
_entity.type
_entity.pdbx_description
1 polymer ?
#
loop_
_entity_poly.entity_id
_entity_poly.type
_entity_poly.pdbx_seq_one_letter_code
_entity_poly.pdbx_strand_id
1 'polypeptide(L)' 'MENEKEQIFRDEYGYVVKVILTKEQWKKFLTPLIPVARELIIQRKREQRKKLNELKSMKEGE' A
#
# COMPACT_ATOMS: atom_id res chain seq x y z
N MET A 1 3.00 -30.55 5.07
CA MET A 1 3.43 -29.19 5.48
C MET A 1 4.54 -28.79 4.53
N GLU A 2 4.17 -28.30 3.35
CA GLU A 2 5.10 -28.16 2.23
C GLU A 2 5.32 -26.66 1.95
N ASN A 3 6.58 -26.25 2.13
CA ASN A 3 7.19 -25.00 1.69
C ASN A 3 6.80 -23.70 2.42
N GLU A 4 7.20 -23.61 3.70
CA GLU A 4 7.31 -22.33 4.45
C GLU A 4 8.62 -21.55 4.14
N LYS A 5 9.40 -21.95 3.14
CA LYS A 5 10.66 -21.29 2.77
C LYS A 5 10.51 -20.46 1.50
N GLU A 6 11.12 -19.28 1.48
CA GLU A 6 11.26 -18.45 0.27
C GLU A 6 11.77 -19.28 -0.90
N GLN A 7 11.12 -19.16 -2.05
CA GLN A 7 11.66 -19.73 -3.29
C GLN A 7 12.47 -18.65 -3.99
N ILE A 8 13.79 -18.81 -3.93
CA ILE A 8 14.77 -17.96 -4.60
C ILE A 8 15.24 -18.71 -5.85
N PHE A 9 14.86 -18.22 -7.03
CA PHE A 9 15.31 -18.74 -8.31
C PHE A 9 16.59 -18.02 -8.72
N ARG A 10 17.59 -18.80 -9.15
CA ARG A 10 18.89 -18.30 -9.58
C ARG A 10 19.18 -18.72 -11.02
N ASP A 11 19.98 -17.92 -11.73
CA ASP A 11 20.45 -18.27 -13.07
C ASP A 11 21.66 -19.22 -13.04
N GLU A 12 22.18 -19.51 -14.23
CA GLU A 12 23.33 -20.38 -14.51
C GLU A 12 24.63 -19.89 -13.85
N TYR A 13 24.72 -18.59 -13.57
CA TYR A 13 25.85 -17.92 -12.94
C TYR A 13 25.63 -17.70 -11.43
N GLY A 14 24.50 -18.14 -10.89
CA GLY A 14 24.14 -18.05 -9.47
C GLY A 14 23.50 -16.72 -9.05
N TYR A 15 23.18 -15.82 -9.99
CA TYR A 15 22.49 -14.56 -9.70
C TYR A 15 21.01 -14.80 -9.43
N VAL A 16 20.44 -14.04 -8.49
CA VAL A 16 19.01 -14.14 -8.14
C VAL A 16 18.16 -13.48 -9.22
N VAL A 17 17.32 -14.28 -9.89
CA VAL A 17 16.44 -13.82 -10.97
C VAL A 17 15.01 -13.59 -10.48
N LYS A 18 14.56 -14.37 -9.49
CA LYS A 18 13.19 -14.26 -8.97
C LYS A 18 13.12 -14.68 -7.50
N VAL A 19 12.39 -13.92 -6.70
CA VAL A 19 12.09 -14.26 -5.30
C VAL A 19 10.58 -14.34 -5.15
N ILE A 20 10.09 -15.50 -4.70
CA ILE A 20 8.69 -15.68 -4.32
C ILE A 20 8.64 -15.68 -2.80
N LEU A 21 8.14 -14.57 -2.24
CA LEU A 21 7.92 -14.41 -0.81
C LEU A 21 6.71 -15.23 -0.36
N THR A 22 6.80 -15.78 0.85
CA THR A 22 5.67 -16.47 1.49
C THR A 22 4.61 -15.47 1.95
N LYS A 23 3.40 -15.96 2.27
CA LYS A 23 2.32 -15.13 2.82
C LYS A 23 2.73 -14.39 4.09
N GLU A 24 3.52 -15.02 4.96
CA GLU A 24 3.99 -14.37 6.19
C GLU A 24 5.01 -13.28 5.93
N GLN A 25 5.90 -13.46 4.94
CA GLN A 25 6.88 -12.45 4.56
C GLN A 25 6.24 -11.28 3.85
N TRP A 26 5.25 -11.53 2.98
CA TRP A 26 4.39 -10.48 2.45
C TRP A 26 3.71 -9.70 3.57
N LYS A 27 3.20 -10.39 4.60
CA LYS A 27 2.62 -9.72 5.77
C LYS A 27 3.66 -8.86 6.49
N LYS A 28 4.87 -9.36 6.75
CA LYS A 28 5.95 -8.58 7.39
C LYS A 28 6.40 -7.39 6.55
N PHE A 29 6.49 -7.55 5.23
CA PHE A 29 6.89 -6.50 4.30
C PHE A 29 5.84 -5.38 4.19
N LEU A 30 4.55 -5.75 4.13
CA LEU A 30 3.46 -4.79 3.94
C LEU A 30 3.02 -4.11 5.24
N THR A 31 3.20 -4.76 6.41
CA THR A 31 2.71 -4.23 7.70
C THR A 31 3.22 -2.81 8.01
N PRO A 32 4.51 -2.49 7.85
CA PRO A 32 5.02 -1.15 8.09
C PRO A 32 4.42 -0.06 7.18
N LEU A 33 3.88 -0.44 6.01
CA LEU A 33 3.30 0.51 5.06
C LEU A 33 1.84 0.87 5.40
N ILE A 34 1.17 0.10 6.26
CA ILE A 34 -0.24 0.29 6.62
C ILE A 34 -0.51 1.67 7.26
N PRO A 35 0.29 2.16 8.25
CA PRO A 35 0.05 3.46 8.86
C PRO A 35 0.14 4.60 7.85
N VAL A 36 1.16 4.59 6.99
CA VAL A 36 1.37 5.60 5.95
C VAL A 36 0.21 5.62 4.95
N ALA A 37 -0.21 4.45 4.47
CA ALA A 37 -1.36 4.34 3.58
C ALA A 37 -2.64 4.87 4.24
N ARG A 38 -2.85 4.57 5.54
CA ARG A 38 -4.01 5.04 6.30
C ARG A 38 -4.04 6.56 6.43
N GLU A 39 -2.90 7.18 6.74
CA GLU A 39 -2.78 8.64 6.83
C GLU A 39 -3.10 9.31 5.50
N LEU A 40 -2.55 8.79 4.39
CA LEU A 40 -2.81 9.31 3.04
C LEU A 40 -4.31 9.22 2.68
N ILE A 41 -4.97 8.10 3.02
CA ILE A 41 -6.42 7.94 2.81
C ILE A 41 -7.21 8.97 3.63
N ILE A 42 -6.82 9.21 4.89
CA ILE A 42 -7.48 10.20 5.75
C ILE A 42 -7.28 11.61 5.21
N GLN A 43 -6.06 11.98 4.80
CA GLN A 43 -5.76 13.27 4.20
C GLN A 43 -6.60 13.51 2.96
N ARG A 44 -6.65 12.53 2.03
CA ARG A 44 -7.45 12.63 0.81
C ARG A 44 -8.94 12.80 1.09
N LYS A 45 -9.49 12.07 2.08
CA LYS A 45 -10.89 12.23 2.51
C LYS A 45 -11.17 13.61 3.10
N ARG A 46 -10.26 14.16 3.90
CA ARG A 46 -10.39 15.51 4.46
C ARG A 46 -10.38 16.56 3.35
N GLU A 47 -9.47 16.44 2.40
CA GLU A 47 -9.36 17.36 1.26
C GLU A 47 -10.62 17.34 0.39
N GLN A 48 -11.16 16.15 0.09
CA GLN A 48 -12.42 16.01 -0.66
C GLN A 48 -13.59 16.68 0.06
N ARG A 49 -13.70 16.50 1.39
CA ARG A 49 -14.75 17.16 2.18
C ARG A 49 -14.60 18.68 2.19
N LYS A 50 -13.37 19.19 2.29
CA LYS A 50 -13.11 20.63 2.25
C LYS A 50 -13.55 21.23 0.92
N LYS A 51 -13.15 20.62 -0.21
CA LYS A 51 -13.57 21.04 -1.55
C LYS A 51 -15.10 21.01 -1.72
N LEU A 52 -15.76 20.00 -1.18
CA LEU A 52 -17.23 19.92 -1.21
C LEU A 52 -17.89 21.04 -0.41
N ASN A 53 -17.36 21.36 0.77
CA ASN A 53 -17.89 22.44 1.60
C ASN A 53 -17.68 23.82 0.95
N GLU A 54 -16.52 24.05 0.35
CA GLU A 54 -16.24 25.28 -0.42
C GLU A 54 -17.25 25.44 -1.58
N LEU A 55 -17.48 24.38 -2.36
CA LEU A 55 -18.47 24.37 -3.44
C LEU A 55 -19.90 24.63 -2.95
N LYS A 56 -20.28 24.13 -1.77
CA LYS A 56 -21.59 24.40 -1.17
C LYS A 56 -21.69 25.85 -0.71
N SER A 57 -20.68 26.37 -0.04
CA SER A 57 -20.66 27.76 0.45
C SER A 57 -20.72 28.79 -0.67
N MET A 58 -20.12 28.51 -1.83
CA MET A 58 -20.22 29.38 -3.01
C MET A 58 -21.64 29.40 -3.61
N LYS A 59 -22.39 28.29 -3.51
CA LYS A 59 -23.76 28.20 -4.02
C LYS A 59 -24.82 28.77 -3.06
N GLU A 60 -24.54 28.83 -1.77
CA GLU A 60 -25.44 29.41 -0.76
C GLU A 60 -25.26 30.94 -0.61
N GLY A 61 -24.18 31.50 -1.19
CA GLY A 61 -23.91 32.94 -1.21
C GLY A 61 -24.35 33.66 -2.49
N GLU A 62 -24.88 32.94 -3.49
CA GLU A 62 -25.61 33.48 -4.66
C GLU A 62 -27.11 33.52 -4.37
#